data_AF-A0A1E3M2N5-F1
#
_entry.id   AF-A0A1E3M2N5-F1
#
_cell.length_a   1.000
_cell.length_b   1.000
_cell.length_c   1.000
_cell.angle_alpha   90.00
_cell.angle_beta   90.00
_cell.angle_gamma   90.00
#
_symmetry.space_group_name_H-M   'P 1'
#
loop_
_entity.id
_entity.type
_entity.pdbx_description
1 polymer ?
#
loop_
_entity_poly.entity_id
_entity_poly.type
_entity_poly.pdbx_seq_one_letter_code
_entity_poly.pdbx_strand_id
1 'polypeptide(L)'
;MADNGVLAAGPETAITNVSQGDLPPGLADLVEATVPGMKIAEAERKEREGRVYYDVEGTRADGSEVEIDVLQQPDGKLVAVEIQRDIAWATAPAQVRAAAAAKADAFTPERVIESRQVDTGATIYELFKPGEKDEPAMEVKWQGGKAEVLTERAIH
;
A
#
# COMPACT_ATOMS: atom_id res chain seq x y z
N MET A 1 18.46 32.30 5.08
CA MET A 1 17.84 31.41 6.07
C MET A 1 18.04 29.99 5.58
N ALA A 2 18.49 29.09 6.44
CA ALA A 2 18.78 27.71 6.06
C ALA A 2 17.46 26.96 5.80
N ASP A 3 17.43 26.24 4.68
CA ASP A 3 16.41 25.25 4.37
C ASP A 3 16.69 24.04 5.26
N ASN A 4 15.84 23.81 6.26
CA ASN A 4 16.07 22.82 7.30
C ASN A 4 15.71 21.38 6.86
N GLY A 5 15.34 21.17 5.59
CA GLY A 5 15.05 19.83 5.06
C GLY A 5 13.89 19.12 5.76
N VAL A 6 13.08 19.85 6.54
CA VAL A 6 11.87 19.32 7.17
C VAL A 6 10.78 19.33 6.10
N LEU A 7 10.40 18.15 5.64
CA LEU A 7 9.25 17.97 4.75
C LEU A 7 8.00 18.51 5.46
N ALA A 8 7.15 19.21 4.71
CA ALA A 8 5.86 19.62 5.24
C ALA A 8 5.08 18.37 5.68
N ALA A 9 4.35 18.48 6.80
CA ALA A 9 3.39 17.45 7.17
C ALA A 9 2.45 17.19 5.99
N GLY A 10 2.11 15.93 5.77
CA GLY A 10 1.12 15.56 4.77
C GLY A 10 -0.21 16.31 5.00
N PRO A 11 -1.06 16.45 3.97
CA PRO A 11 -2.37 17.07 4.09
C PRO A 11 -3.20 16.41 5.21
N GLU A 12 -3.96 17.21 5.93
CA GLU A 12 -4.92 16.72 6.91
C GLU A 12 -5.87 15.73 6.23
N THR A 13 -5.96 14.53 6.79
CA THR A 13 -6.78 13.44 6.27
C THR A 13 -7.90 13.18 7.27
N ALA A 14 -9.14 13.40 6.86
CA ALA A 14 -10.29 13.07 7.69
C ALA A 14 -10.64 11.59 7.50
N ILE A 15 -10.50 10.79 8.56
CA ILE A 15 -10.74 9.35 8.53
C ILE A 15 -12.03 9.05 9.28
N THR A 16 -12.88 8.22 8.68
CA THR A 16 -14.15 7.78 9.26
C THR A 16 -14.42 6.31 8.93
N ASN A 17 -14.68 5.48 9.94
CA ASN A 17 -15.00 4.08 9.72
C ASN A 17 -16.37 3.96 9.06
N VAL A 18 -16.48 3.08 8.07
CA VAL A 18 -17.71 2.79 7.32
C VAL A 18 -18.29 1.48 7.84
N SER A 19 -19.53 1.52 8.31
CA SER A 19 -20.19 0.29 8.76
C SER A 19 -20.45 -0.64 7.57
N GLN A 20 -20.52 -1.95 7.81
CA GLN A 20 -20.79 -2.92 6.75
C GLN A 20 -22.11 -2.64 5.99
N GLY A 21 -23.11 -2.04 6.66
CA GLY A 21 -24.38 -1.65 6.05
C GLY A 21 -24.32 -0.38 5.21
N ASP A 22 -23.25 0.42 5.38
CA ASP A 22 -23.06 1.73 4.73
C ASP A 22 -21.95 1.71 3.67
N LEU A 23 -21.44 0.52 3.31
CA LEU A 23 -20.46 0.39 2.24
C LEU A 23 -20.99 1.03 0.94
N PRO A 24 -20.18 1.84 0.24
CA PRO A 24 -20.64 2.50 -0.96
C PRO A 24 -21.06 1.47 -2.03
N PRO A 25 -22.11 1.77 -2.81
CA PRO A 25 -22.58 0.86 -3.86
C PRO A 25 -21.45 0.45 -4.81
N GLY A 26 -21.33 -0.86 -5.06
CA GLY A 26 -20.32 -1.43 -5.95
C GLY A 26 -18.95 -1.67 -5.30
N LEU A 27 -18.71 -1.25 -4.05
CA LEU A 27 -17.43 -1.51 -3.38
C LEU A 27 -17.18 -3.00 -3.17
N ALA A 28 -18.17 -3.74 -2.67
CA ALA A 28 -18.04 -5.17 -2.46
C ALA A 28 -17.74 -5.93 -3.78
N ASP A 29 -18.41 -5.55 -4.87
CA ASP A 29 -18.16 -6.13 -6.20
C ASP A 29 -16.75 -5.80 -6.72
N LEU A 30 -16.29 -4.56 -6.50
CA LEU A 30 -14.93 -4.13 -6.83
C LEU A 30 -13.89 -4.92 -6.03
N VAL A 31 -14.12 -5.11 -4.74
CA VAL A 31 -13.24 -5.91 -3.85
C VAL A 31 -13.16 -7.35 -4.34
N GLU A 32 -14.29 -8.00 -4.63
CA GLU A 32 -14.30 -9.38 -5.14
C GLU A 32 -13.61 -9.48 -6.51
N ALA A 33 -13.77 -8.49 -7.39
CA ALA A 33 -13.08 -8.46 -8.68
C ALA A 33 -11.55 -8.24 -8.54
N THR A 34 -11.13 -7.50 -7.51
CA THR A 34 -9.72 -7.12 -7.29
C THR A 34 -8.96 -8.21 -6.53
N VAL A 35 -9.57 -8.78 -5.49
CA VAL A 35 -9.05 -9.89 -4.69
C VAL A 35 -10.17 -10.93 -4.50
N PRO A 36 -10.29 -11.92 -5.42
CA PRO A 36 -11.36 -12.92 -5.36
C PRO A 36 -11.40 -13.69 -4.04
N GLY A 37 -12.58 -13.77 -3.44
CA GLY A 37 -12.82 -14.44 -2.16
C GLY A 37 -12.33 -13.66 -0.94
N MET A 38 -11.99 -12.37 -1.07
CA MET A 38 -11.68 -11.52 0.07
C MET A 38 -12.92 -11.34 0.96
N LYS A 39 -12.72 -11.48 2.26
CA LYS A 39 -13.72 -11.13 3.28
C LYS A 39 -13.36 -9.77 3.86
N ILE A 40 -14.18 -8.77 3.56
CA ILE A 40 -14.07 -7.42 4.14
C ILE A 40 -14.31 -7.50 5.64
N ALA A 41 -13.37 -7.01 6.43
CA ALA A 41 -13.47 -6.89 7.87
C ALA A 41 -13.77 -5.44 8.28
N GLU A 42 -13.12 -4.48 7.63
CA GLU A 42 -13.25 -3.06 7.90
C GLU A 42 -13.12 -2.26 6.60
N ALA A 43 -13.73 -1.06 6.59
CA ALA A 43 -13.50 -0.08 5.56
C ALA A 43 -13.42 1.30 6.23
N GLU A 44 -12.33 2.02 5.99
CA GLU A 44 -12.21 3.43 6.38
C GLU A 44 -12.46 4.31 5.16
N ARG A 45 -13.17 5.41 5.35
CA ARG A 45 -13.30 6.46 4.35
C ARG A 45 -12.35 7.60 4.71
N LYS A 46 -11.40 7.88 3.83
CA LYS A 46 -10.38 8.92 3.99
C LYS A 46 -10.65 10.06 3.02
N GLU A 47 -10.89 11.25 3.54
CA GLU A 47 -10.96 12.48 2.74
C GLU A 47 -9.66 13.26 2.85
N ARG A 48 -9.04 13.53 1.70
CA ARG A 48 -7.79 14.27 1.62
C ARG A 48 -7.77 15.10 0.34
N GLU A 49 -7.53 16.41 0.47
CA GLU A 49 -7.42 17.33 -0.68
C GLU A 49 -8.62 17.29 -1.65
N GLY A 50 -9.84 17.10 -1.12
CA GLY A 50 -11.06 17.01 -1.93
C GLY A 50 -11.22 15.69 -2.70
N ARG A 51 -10.36 14.70 -2.43
CA ARG A 51 -10.48 13.33 -2.90
C ARG A 51 -10.99 12.44 -1.79
N VAL A 52 -11.72 11.40 -2.17
CA VAL A 52 -12.26 10.39 -1.27
C VAL A 52 -11.60 9.07 -1.61
N TYR A 53 -10.98 8.46 -0.60
CA TYR A 53 -10.40 7.14 -0.65
C TYR A 53 -11.16 6.23 0.31
N TYR A 54 -11.15 4.94 0.02
CA TYR A 54 -11.57 3.90 0.92
C TYR A 54 -10.43 2.91 1.10
N ASP A 55 -10.03 2.71 2.34
CA ASP A 55 -9.00 1.74 2.70
C ASP A 55 -9.78 0.54 3.24
N VAL A 56 -9.77 -0.54 2.47
CA VAL A 56 -10.61 -1.71 2.72
C VAL A 56 -9.75 -2.84 3.21
N GLU A 57 -9.87 -3.15 4.49
CA GLU A 57 -9.11 -4.21 5.15
C GLU A 57 -9.92 -5.51 5.23
N GLY A 58 -9.21 -6.63 5.17
CA GLY A 58 -9.84 -7.93 5.28
C GLY A 58 -8.88 -9.09 5.18
N THR A 59 -9.45 -10.25 4.87
CA THR A 59 -8.68 -11.51 4.76
C THR A 59 -8.92 -12.17 3.42
N ARG A 60 -7.86 -12.71 2.84
CA ARG A 60 -7.92 -13.56 1.64
C ARG A 60 -8.50 -14.94 1.97
N ALA A 61 -8.78 -15.71 0.92
CA ALA A 61 -9.25 -17.09 1.05
C ALA A 61 -8.30 -18.01 1.85
N ASP A 62 -7.00 -17.72 1.85
CA ASP A 62 -5.99 -18.45 2.64
C ASP A 62 -5.87 -17.95 4.10
N GLY A 63 -6.66 -16.95 4.49
CA GLY A 63 -6.65 -16.35 5.82
C GLY A 63 -5.61 -15.25 6.01
N SER A 64 -4.75 -14.97 5.04
CA SER A 64 -3.80 -13.86 5.11
C SER A 64 -4.51 -12.51 5.04
N GLU A 65 -4.01 -11.53 5.80
CA GLU A 65 -4.51 -10.15 5.74
C GLU A 65 -4.19 -9.50 4.39
N VAL A 66 -5.06 -8.59 3.99
CA VAL A 66 -4.96 -7.80 2.77
C VAL A 66 -5.71 -6.50 2.94
N GLU A 67 -5.16 -5.46 2.34
CA GLU A 67 -5.78 -4.14 2.23
C GLU A 67 -5.90 -3.75 0.76
N ILE A 68 -6.99 -3.06 0.42
CA ILE A 68 -7.21 -2.49 -0.91
C ILE A 68 -7.52 -1.02 -0.74
N ASP A 69 -6.69 -0.17 -1.33
CA ASP A 69 -6.99 1.24 -1.47
C ASP A 69 -7.87 1.46 -2.67
N VAL A 70 -8.96 2.20 -2.48
CA VAL A 70 -9.95 2.48 -3.50
C VAL A 70 -10.15 3.98 -3.61
N LEU A 71 -9.89 4.53 -4.78
CA LEU A 71 -10.20 5.92 -5.10
C LEU A 71 -11.64 6.04 -5.59
N GLN A 72 -12.40 6.96 -5.02
CA GLN A 72 -13.64 7.45 -5.61
C GLN A 72 -13.34 8.58 -6.59
N GLN A 73 -13.69 8.36 -7.85
CA GLN A 73 -13.57 9.35 -8.91
C GLN A 73 -14.65 10.44 -8.78
N PRO A 74 -14.47 11.62 -9.42
CA PRO A 74 -15.44 12.73 -9.32
C PRO A 74 -16.87 12.40 -9.79
N ASP A 75 -17.03 11.38 -10.64
CA ASP A 75 -18.33 10.88 -11.09
C ASP A 75 -18.96 9.85 -10.13
N GLY A 76 -18.31 9.58 -8.99
CA GLY A 76 -18.71 8.62 -7.97
C GLY A 76 -18.22 7.19 -8.23
N LYS A 77 -17.55 6.92 -9.37
CA LYS A 77 -17.04 5.59 -9.69
C LYS A 77 -15.88 5.20 -8.76
N LEU A 78 -15.89 3.95 -8.30
CA LEU A 78 -14.83 3.38 -7.48
C LEU A 78 -13.78 2.68 -8.36
N VAL A 79 -12.50 2.89 -8.03
CA VAL A 79 -11.35 2.27 -8.71
C VAL A 79 -10.35 1.82 -7.65
N ALA A 80 -9.99 0.54 -7.66
CA ALA A 80 -8.89 0.05 -6.83
C ALA A 80 -7.57 0.64 -7.35
N VAL A 81 -6.78 1.24 -6.47
CA VAL A 81 -5.50 1.87 -6.80
C VAL A 81 -4.33 1.01 -6.34
N GLU A 82 -4.47 0.37 -5.18
CA GLU A 82 -3.41 -0.42 -4.58
C GLU A 82 -3.97 -1.66 -3.88
N ILE A 83 -3.17 -2.73 -3.84
CA ILE A 83 -3.42 -3.90 -3.00
C ILE A 83 -2.17 -4.12 -2.15
N GLN A 84 -2.32 -4.08 -0.83
CA GLN A 84 -1.23 -4.26 0.10
C GLN A 84 -1.35 -5.58 0.88
N ARG A 85 -0.20 -6.14 1.26
CA ARG A 85 -0.13 -7.20 2.27
C ARG A 85 1.23 -7.25 2.93
N ASP A 86 1.23 -7.66 4.18
CA ASP A 86 2.42 -8.16 4.84
C ASP A 86 2.88 -9.50 4.25
N ILE A 87 4.17 -9.60 3.98
CA ILE A 87 4.81 -10.85 3.54
C ILE A 87 6.07 -11.13 4.35
N ALA A 88 6.43 -12.41 4.46
CA ALA A 88 7.77 -12.76 4.91
C ALA A 88 8.82 -12.27 3.91
N TRP A 89 9.95 -11.73 4.38
CA TRP A 89 11.01 -11.23 3.49
C TRP A 89 11.49 -12.28 2.47
N ALA A 90 11.54 -13.55 2.87
CA ALA A 90 11.94 -14.65 2.00
C ALA A 90 11.00 -14.87 0.80
N THR A 91 9.74 -14.42 0.89
CA THR A 91 8.74 -14.48 -0.18
C THR A 91 8.99 -13.41 -1.24
N ALA A 92 9.65 -12.30 -0.89
CA ALA A 92 9.97 -11.25 -1.86
C ALA A 92 10.87 -11.82 -2.98
N PRO A 93 10.64 -11.39 -4.23
CA PRO A 93 11.40 -11.93 -5.36
C PRO A 93 12.91 -11.75 -5.21
N ALA A 94 13.69 -12.70 -5.75
CA ALA A 94 15.14 -12.72 -5.55
C ALA A 94 15.84 -11.42 -6.00
N GLN A 95 15.42 -10.82 -7.10
CA GLN A 95 16.01 -9.57 -7.59
C GLN A 95 15.66 -8.37 -6.70
N VAL A 96 14.50 -8.35 -6.02
CA VAL A 96 14.20 -7.34 -4.98
C VAL A 96 15.21 -7.45 -3.86
N ARG A 97 15.36 -8.67 -3.33
CA ARG A 97 16.28 -8.95 -2.22
C ARG A 97 17.72 -8.61 -2.58
N ALA A 98 18.14 -8.93 -3.81
CA ALA A 98 19.47 -8.61 -4.32
C ALA A 98 19.68 -7.10 -4.49
N ALA A 99 18.69 -6.37 -5.02
CA ALA A 99 18.76 -4.91 -5.18
C ALA A 99 18.89 -4.19 -3.83
N ALA A 100 18.12 -4.62 -2.82
CA ALA A 100 18.23 -4.10 -1.46
C ALA A 100 19.61 -4.41 -0.85
N ALA A 101 20.08 -5.67 -0.96
CA ALA A 101 21.36 -6.11 -0.40
C ALA A 101 22.60 -5.45 -1.04
N ALA A 102 22.46 -4.88 -2.24
CA ALA A 102 23.54 -4.18 -2.92
C ALA A 102 23.79 -2.75 -2.39
N LYS A 103 22.92 -2.22 -1.52
CA LYS A 103 23.07 -0.91 -0.91
C LYS A 103 24.06 -0.95 0.27
N ALA A 104 24.78 0.15 0.48
CA ALA A 104 25.82 0.24 1.52
C ALA A 104 25.24 0.16 2.95
N ASP A 105 24.00 0.60 3.11
CA ASP A 105 23.18 0.61 4.31
C ASP A 105 22.14 -0.52 4.33
N ALA A 106 22.39 -1.59 3.57
CA ALA A 106 21.51 -2.75 3.52
C ALA A 106 21.25 -3.34 4.92
N PHE A 107 20.01 -3.76 5.15
CA PHE A 107 19.56 -4.40 6.37
C PHE A 107 18.63 -5.58 6.05
N THR A 108 18.41 -6.44 7.03
CA THR A 108 17.32 -7.44 6.95
C THR A 108 16.06 -6.81 7.52
N PRO A 109 14.98 -6.66 6.74
CA PRO A 109 13.75 -6.04 7.22
C PRO A 109 13.07 -6.92 8.28
N GLU A 110 12.48 -6.27 9.27
CA GLU A 110 11.62 -6.93 10.28
C GLU A 110 10.19 -7.12 9.74
N ARG A 111 9.70 -6.17 8.95
CA ARG A 111 8.41 -6.20 8.27
C ARG A 111 8.58 -5.84 6.80
N VAL A 112 7.82 -6.48 5.92
CA VAL A 112 7.82 -6.21 4.48
C VAL A 112 6.37 -6.11 4.02
N ILE A 113 6.01 -4.95 3.48
CA ILE A 113 4.73 -4.77 2.79
C ILE A 113 4.97 -4.94 1.30
N GLU A 114 4.19 -5.82 0.67
CA GLU A 114 4.07 -5.92 -0.77
C GLU A 114 2.89 -5.07 -1.22
N SER A 115 3.17 -3.88 -1.75
CA SER A 115 2.21 -2.93 -2.32
C SER A 115 2.15 -3.13 -3.83
N ARG A 116 1.01 -3.58 -4.37
CA ARG A 116 0.81 -3.72 -5.83
C ARG A 116 -0.05 -2.58 -6.35
N GLN A 117 0.53 -1.80 -7.25
CA GLN A 117 -0.16 -0.75 -8.00
C GLN A 117 -1.08 -1.38 -9.06
N VAL A 118 -2.38 -1.12 -8.99
CA VAL A 118 -3.39 -1.75 -9.85
C VAL A 118 -3.27 -1.26 -11.30
N ASP A 119 -2.95 0.02 -11.49
CA ASP A 119 -2.93 0.69 -12.80
C ASP A 119 -1.73 0.30 -13.67
N THR A 120 -0.54 0.25 -13.07
CA THR A 120 0.75 0.02 -13.73
C THR A 120 1.21 -1.43 -13.59
N GLY A 121 0.64 -2.18 -12.65
CA GLY A 121 1.09 -3.51 -12.28
C GLY A 121 2.48 -3.54 -11.63
N ALA A 122 3.03 -2.38 -11.27
CA ALA A 122 4.25 -2.32 -10.49
C ALA A 122 3.99 -2.83 -9.06
N THR A 123 5.00 -3.40 -8.43
CA THR A 123 4.95 -3.77 -7.02
C THR A 123 6.04 -3.02 -6.28
N ILE A 124 5.70 -2.30 -5.23
CA ILE A 124 6.63 -1.64 -4.33
C ILE A 124 6.75 -2.53 -3.10
N TYR A 125 7.99 -2.91 -2.79
CA TYR A 125 8.31 -3.61 -1.56
C TYR A 125 8.83 -2.60 -0.56
N GLU A 126 8.02 -2.33 0.46
CA GLU A 126 8.34 -1.44 1.56
C GLU A 126 9.04 -2.22 2.67
N LEU A 127 10.27 -1.84 2.99
CA LEU A 127 11.16 -2.57 3.88
C LEU A 127 11.31 -1.78 5.19
N PHE A 128 10.74 -2.32 6.26
CA PHE A 128 10.82 -1.73 7.60
C PHE A 128 12.04 -2.28 8.33
N LYS A 129 12.88 -1.37 8.82
CA LYS A 129 14.09 -1.73 9.53
C LYS A 129 13.74 -2.17 10.96
N PRO A 130 14.53 -3.08 11.59
CA PRO A 130 14.24 -3.51 12.94
C PRO A 130 14.06 -2.35 13.93
N GLY A 131 12.94 -2.35 14.65
CA GLY A 131 12.55 -1.29 15.60
C GLY A 131 11.97 -0.02 14.99
N GLU A 132 11.87 0.10 13.65
CA GLU A 132 11.28 1.22 12.92
C GLU A 132 10.00 0.72 12.22
N LYS A 133 8.83 0.94 12.83
CA LYS A 133 7.55 0.35 12.38
C LYS A 133 6.61 1.33 11.68
N ASP A 134 6.84 2.63 11.86
CA ASP A 134 5.89 3.66 11.45
C ASP A 134 6.05 3.99 9.95
N GLU A 135 7.26 3.89 9.41
CA GLU A 135 7.56 4.21 8.02
C GLU A 135 8.61 3.25 7.44
N PRO A 136 8.56 2.93 6.13
CA PRO A 136 9.57 2.11 5.51
C PRO A 136 10.92 2.83 5.45
N ALA A 137 11.99 2.08 5.74
CA ALA A 137 13.36 2.56 5.67
C ALA A 137 13.96 2.42 4.25
N MET A 138 13.39 1.54 3.42
CA MET A 138 13.77 1.38 2.02
C MET A 138 12.57 0.90 1.20
N GLU A 139 12.45 1.40 -0.02
CA GLU A 139 11.45 0.92 -0.97
C GLU A 139 12.12 0.36 -2.22
N VAL A 140 11.62 -0.79 -2.69
CA VAL A 140 12.13 -1.42 -3.92
C VAL A 140 10.97 -1.62 -4.88
N LYS A 141 10.98 -0.89 -5.99
CA LYS A 141 10.04 -1.09 -7.08
C LYS A 141 10.44 -2.30 -7.92
N TRP A 142 9.48 -3.18 -8.17
CA TRP A 142 9.56 -4.29 -9.09
C TRP A 142 8.59 -4.09 -10.24
N GLN A 143 9.08 -4.14 -11.48
CA GLN A 143 8.23 -4.11 -12.66
C GLN A 143 8.94 -4.81 -13.83
N GLY A 144 8.22 -5.67 -14.55
CA GLY A 144 8.77 -6.36 -15.72
C GLY A 144 10.03 -7.19 -15.43
N GLY A 145 10.17 -7.72 -14.20
CA GLY A 145 11.33 -8.50 -13.77
C GLY A 145 12.57 -7.67 -13.40
N LYS A 146 12.47 -6.34 -13.41
CA LYS A 146 13.50 -5.42 -12.94
C LYS A 146 13.16 -4.93 -11.54
N ALA A 147 14.13 -5.01 -10.64
CA ALA A 147 14.07 -4.42 -9.30
C ALA A 147 14.91 -3.14 -9.24
N GLU A 148 14.38 -2.10 -8.61
CA GLU A 148 15.02 -0.80 -8.47
C GLU A 148 14.72 -0.23 -7.08
N VAL A 149 15.76 0.08 -6.32
CA VAL A 149 15.60 0.79 -5.03
C VAL A 149 15.26 2.24 -5.33
N LEU A 150 14.13 2.70 -4.79
CA LEU A 150 13.66 4.07 -4.99
C LEU A 150 14.50 5.06 -4.19
N THR A 151 14.69 6.27 -4.74
CA THR A 151 15.40 7.38 -4.09
C THR A 151 14.46 8.39 -3.44
N GLU A 152 13.17 8.29 -3.73
CA GLU A 152 12.07 9.05 -3.16
C GLU A 152 10.97 8.06 -2.80
N ARG A 153 10.14 8.39 -1.80
CA ARG A 153 9.00 7.55 -1.42
C ARG A 153 8.02 7.43 -2.57
N ALA A 154 7.48 6.24 -2.76
CA ALA A 154 6.29 6.05 -3.54
C ALA A 154 5.15 6.87 -2.93
N ILE A 155 4.37 7.49 -3.82
CA ILE A 155 3.15 8.17 -3.41
C ILE A 155 2.06 7.11 -3.42
N HIS A 156 1.60 6.75 -2.23
CA HIS A 156 0.39 5.98 -1.99
C HIS A 156 -0.81 6.95 -1.91
#